data_AF-A0A961NZX5-F1
#
_entry.id   AF-A0A961NZX5-F1
#
_cell.length_a   1.000
_cell.length_b   1.000
_cell.length_c   1.000
_cell.angle_alpha   90.00
_cell.angle_beta   90.00
_cell.angle_gamma   90.00
#
_symmetry.space_group_name_H-M   'P 1'
#
loop_
_entity.id
_entity.type
_entity.pdbx_description
1 polymer ?
#
loop_
_entity_poly.entity_id
_entity_poly.type
_entity_poly.pdbx_seq_one_letter_code
_entity_poly.pdbx_strand_id
1 'polypeptide(L)'
;MLPLIYFLAVGGLLFLALRLACGPCVTGRGTPAALPIVTFGWALSLFLAVTYLVCVAFDLLFPGYAMYPTWAGLLPGFVWLTPSGFVIGLVESLLYGWYAALLFGGLYNALVARGRLA
;
A
#
# COMPACT_ATOMS: atom_id res chain seq x y z
N MET A 1 -3.98 -15.08 5.16
CA MET A 1 -3.78 -15.59 3.78
C MET A 1 -4.82 -15.08 2.77
N LEU A 2 -6.13 -15.31 2.97
CA LEU A 2 -7.17 -14.83 2.02
C LEU A 2 -7.18 -13.28 1.80
N PRO A 3 -7.02 -12.43 2.83
CA PRO A 3 -7.08 -10.98 2.63
C PRO A 3 -5.82 -10.43 1.96
N LEU A 4 -4.65 -11.04 2.20
CA LEU A 4 -3.41 -10.70 1.51
C LEU A 4 -3.52 -10.94 -0.01
N ILE A 5 -4.03 -12.13 -0.36
CA ILE A 5 -4.29 -12.50 -1.76
C ILE A 5 -5.30 -11.54 -2.37
N TYR A 6 -6.34 -11.15 -1.62
CA TYR A 6 -7.31 -10.16 -2.07
C TYR A 6 -6.65 -8.81 -2.39
N PHE A 7 -5.85 -8.22 -1.48
CA PHE A 7 -5.21 -6.92 -1.75
C PHE A 7 -4.22 -6.98 -2.91
N LEU A 8 -3.43 -8.03 -3.02
CA LEU A 8 -2.49 -8.20 -4.12
C LEU A 8 -3.19 -8.45 -5.46
N ALA A 9 -4.17 -9.35 -5.48
CA ALA A 9 -4.93 -9.68 -6.68
C ALA A 9 -5.76 -8.48 -7.14
N VAL A 10 -6.50 -7.82 -6.23
CA VAL A 10 -7.32 -6.66 -6.57
C VAL A 10 -6.44 -5.48 -6.99
N GLY A 11 -5.36 -5.18 -6.27
CA GLY A 11 -4.44 -4.11 -6.65
C GLY A 11 -3.78 -4.35 -8.01
N GLY A 12 -3.29 -5.58 -8.24
CA GLY A 12 -2.67 -5.97 -9.52
C GLY A 12 -3.66 -6.00 -10.69
N LEU A 13 -4.85 -6.57 -10.50
CA LEU A 13 -5.89 -6.64 -11.52
C LEU A 13 -6.43 -5.26 -11.88
N LEU A 14 -6.68 -4.40 -10.88
CA LEU A 14 -7.15 -3.03 -11.13
C LEU A 14 -6.08 -2.19 -11.82
N PHE A 15 -4.82 -2.32 -11.43
CA PHE A 15 -3.73 -1.64 -12.12
C PHE A 15 -3.57 -2.13 -13.57
N LEU A 16 -3.68 -3.44 -13.79
CA LEU A 16 -3.65 -4.02 -15.13
C LEU A 16 -4.83 -3.50 -15.97
N ALA A 17 -6.04 -3.49 -15.41
CA ALA A 17 -7.22 -2.94 -16.08
C ALA A 17 -7.05 -1.46 -16.42
N LEU A 18 -6.53 -0.64 -15.49
CA LEU A 18 -6.21 0.77 -15.72
C LEU A 18 -5.17 0.92 -16.84
N ARG A 19 -4.13 0.09 -16.83
CA ARG A 19 -3.08 0.10 -17.86
C ARG A 19 -3.62 -0.31 -19.23
N LEU A 20 -4.52 -1.28 -19.29
CA LEU A 20 -5.19 -1.67 -20.53
C LEU A 20 -6.12 -0.56 -21.05
N ALA A 21 -6.76 0.21 -20.15
CA ALA A 21 -7.67 1.28 -20.52
C ALA A 21 -6.99 2.60 -20.94
N CYS A 22 -5.91 3.02 -20.27
CA CYS A 22 -5.24 4.32 -20.48
C CYS A 22 -3.77 4.20 -20.94
N GLY A 23 -3.27 2.99 -21.11
CA GLY A 23 -1.91 2.76 -21.61
C GLY A 23 -0.82 3.22 -20.63
N PRO A 24 0.31 3.77 -21.13
CA PRO A 24 1.45 4.18 -20.30
C PRO A 24 1.13 5.33 -19.34
N CYS A 25 0.01 6.06 -19.56
CA CYS A 25 -0.43 7.21 -18.79
C CYS A 25 -0.45 6.90 -17.27
N VAL A 26 -0.84 5.67 -16.92
CA VAL A 26 -1.04 5.21 -15.55
C VAL A 26 0.25 5.22 -14.74
N THR A 27 1.40 5.10 -15.40
CA THR A 27 2.72 5.12 -14.74
C THR A 27 3.24 6.52 -14.44
N GLY A 28 2.60 7.56 -14.99
CA GLY A 28 2.95 8.97 -14.78
C GLY A 28 4.26 9.42 -15.42
N ARG A 29 4.89 8.61 -16.29
CA ARG A 29 6.14 8.99 -16.96
C ARG A 29 5.91 10.16 -17.94
N GLY A 30 6.71 11.21 -17.79
CA GLY A 30 6.80 12.31 -18.77
C GLY A 30 5.67 13.36 -18.70
N THR A 31 4.82 13.29 -17.67
CA THR A 31 3.69 14.21 -17.49
C THR A 31 3.86 15.03 -16.22
N PRO A 32 4.00 16.37 -16.29
CA PRO A 32 4.39 17.21 -15.14
C PRO A 32 3.46 17.12 -13.93
N ALA A 33 2.17 16.85 -14.17
CA ALA A 33 1.15 16.74 -13.12
C ALA A 33 0.83 15.31 -12.68
N ALA A 34 1.55 14.29 -13.17
CA ALA A 34 1.28 12.90 -12.79
C ALA A 34 2.25 12.40 -11.72
N LEU A 35 1.80 11.42 -10.95
CA LEU A 35 2.59 10.79 -9.90
C LEU A 35 3.49 9.70 -10.50
N PRO A 36 4.82 9.74 -10.24
CA PRO A 36 5.72 8.65 -10.61
C PRO A 36 5.43 7.43 -9.71
N ILE A 37 4.67 6.46 -10.24
CA ILE A 37 4.10 5.34 -9.47
C ILE A 37 5.14 4.55 -8.68
N VAL A 38 6.32 4.31 -9.25
CA VAL A 38 7.37 3.51 -8.58
C VAL A 38 7.92 4.24 -7.37
N THR A 39 8.26 5.52 -7.52
CA THR A 39 8.75 6.35 -6.41
C THR A 39 7.68 6.51 -5.34
N PHE A 40 6.42 6.71 -5.77
CA PHE A 40 5.28 6.82 -4.86
C PHE A 40 5.03 5.52 -4.09
N GLY A 41 5.13 4.36 -4.75
CA GLY A 41 5.01 3.05 -4.14
C GLY A 41 6.06 2.80 -3.06
N TRP A 42 7.33 3.09 -3.35
CA TRP A 42 8.38 2.96 -2.34
C TRP A 42 8.21 3.94 -1.18
N ALA A 43 7.85 5.20 -1.45
CA ALA A 43 7.63 6.19 -0.41
C ALA A 43 6.51 5.77 0.55
N LEU A 44 5.36 5.34 0.03
CA LEU A 44 4.25 4.85 0.85
C LEU A 44 4.60 3.56 1.61
N SER A 45 5.30 2.64 0.96
CA SER A 45 5.69 1.37 1.58
C SER A 45 6.63 1.60 2.76
N LEU A 46 7.66 2.45 2.59
CA LEU A 46 8.59 2.79 3.65
C LEU A 46 7.91 3.58 4.77
N PHE A 47 7.02 4.52 4.43
CA PHE A 47 6.23 5.25 5.42
C PHE A 47 5.40 4.32 6.31
N LEU A 48 4.69 3.35 5.71
CA LEU A 48 3.90 2.37 6.44
C LEU A 48 4.77 1.40 7.24
N ALA A 49 5.89 0.94 6.69
CA ALA A 49 6.83 0.09 7.40
C ALA A 49 7.40 0.79 8.65
N VAL A 50 7.81 2.05 8.52
CA VAL A 50 8.29 2.83 9.68
C VAL A 50 7.18 3.06 10.69
N THR A 51 5.96 3.41 10.24
CA THR A 51 4.80 3.58 11.12
C THR A 51 4.49 2.29 11.89
N TYR A 52 4.55 1.14 11.22
CA TYR A 52 4.39 -0.17 11.83
C TYR A 52 5.42 -0.42 12.95
N LEU A 53 6.71 -0.13 12.69
CA LEU A 53 7.77 -0.28 13.69
C LEU A 53 7.54 0.64 14.91
N VAL A 54 7.14 1.89 14.66
CA VAL A 54 6.81 2.84 15.72
C VAL A 54 5.61 2.35 16.54
N CYS A 55 4.57 1.83 15.90
CA CYS A 55 3.41 1.25 16.59
C CYS A 55 3.79 0.06 17.46
N VAL A 56 4.59 -0.88 16.95
CA VAL A 56 5.06 -2.03 17.73
C VAL A 56 5.86 -1.57 18.95
N ALA A 57 6.77 -0.61 18.78
CA ALA A 57 7.55 -0.05 19.89
C ALA A 57 6.63 0.65 20.91
N PHE A 58 5.65 1.43 20.45
CA PHE A 58 4.70 2.12 21.32
C PHE A 58 3.87 1.13 22.16
N ASP A 59 3.32 0.10 21.54
CA ASP A 59 2.51 -0.92 22.21
C ASP A 59 3.33 -1.71 23.26
N LEU A 60 4.64 -1.86 23.04
CA LEU A 60 5.57 -2.45 24.00
C LEU A 60 5.85 -1.53 25.19
N LEU A 61 6.03 -0.23 24.95
CA LEU A 61 6.29 0.77 25.99
C LEU A 61 5.04 1.07 26.83
N PHE A 62 3.87 1.05 26.20
CA PHE A 62 2.60 1.48 26.78
C PHE A 62 1.49 0.42 26.61
N PRO A 63 1.60 -0.75 27.24
CA PRO A 63 0.69 -1.88 27.01
C PRO A 63 -0.78 -1.57 27.36
N GLY A 64 -1.04 -0.63 28.25
CA GLY A 64 -2.40 -0.16 28.57
C GLY A 64 -3.09 0.62 27.45
N TYR A 65 -2.34 1.05 26.43
CA TYR A 65 -2.82 1.79 25.25
C TYR A 65 -2.53 1.05 23.95
N ALA A 66 -2.25 -0.27 24.03
CA ALA A 66 -1.83 -1.06 22.88
C ALA A 66 -2.87 -1.03 21.75
N MET A 67 -2.40 -0.70 20.54
CA MET A 67 -3.24 -0.55 19.36
C MET A 67 -3.27 -1.82 18.50
N TYR A 68 -2.34 -2.76 18.67
CA TYR A 68 -2.25 -3.98 17.85
C TYR A 68 -3.57 -4.74 17.71
N PRO A 69 -4.50 -4.82 18.70
CA PRO A 69 -5.75 -5.54 18.50
C PRO A 69 -6.62 -4.93 17.40
N THR A 70 -6.57 -3.60 17.23
CA THR A 70 -7.31 -2.87 16.20
C THR A 70 -6.76 -3.17 14.81
N TRP A 71 -5.44 -3.22 14.68
CA TRP A 71 -4.77 -3.43 13.39
C TRP A 71 -4.60 -4.92 13.04
N ALA A 72 -4.69 -5.84 14.01
CA ALA A 72 -4.57 -7.28 13.78
C ALA A 72 -5.59 -7.80 12.75
N GLY A 73 -6.80 -7.21 12.71
CA GLY A 73 -7.80 -7.54 11.70
C GLY A 73 -7.41 -7.16 10.27
N LEU A 74 -6.54 -6.17 10.10
CA LEU A 74 -6.00 -5.73 8.80
C LEU A 74 -4.71 -6.48 8.41
N LEU A 75 -4.12 -7.26 9.32
CA LEU A 75 -2.84 -7.93 9.10
C LEU A 75 -3.04 -9.45 9.12
N PRO A 76 -3.50 -10.07 8.02
CA PRO A 76 -3.97 -11.44 8.03
C PRO A 76 -2.85 -12.49 8.20
N GLY A 77 -2.76 -13.02 9.42
CA GLY A 77 -1.68 -13.95 9.83
C GLY A 77 -0.72 -13.30 10.82
N PHE A 78 -0.92 -12.02 11.14
CA PHE A 78 -0.27 -11.35 12.23
C PHE A 78 -0.65 -11.98 13.58
N VAL A 79 0.38 -12.35 14.34
CA VAL A 79 0.26 -12.82 15.71
C VAL A 79 1.18 -11.98 16.58
N TRP A 80 0.59 -11.29 17.56
CA TRP A 80 1.31 -10.37 18.43
C TRP A 80 2.51 -11.04 19.13
N LEU A 81 3.64 -10.34 19.18
CA LEU A 81 4.89 -10.78 19.83
C LEU A 81 5.46 -12.12 19.35
N THR A 82 5.16 -12.54 18.12
CA THR A 82 5.84 -13.67 17.47
C THR A 82 6.82 -13.18 16.40
N PRO A 83 7.99 -13.80 16.23
CA PRO A 83 8.92 -13.43 15.15
C PRO A 83 8.26 -13.49 13.76
N SER A 84 7.44 -14.53 13.53
CA SER A 84 6.68 -14.68 12.29
C SER A 84 5.64 -13.59 12.10
N GLY A 85 4.87 -13.27 13.15
CA GLY A 85 3.87 -12.21 13.11
C GLY A 85 4.51 -10.84 12.84
N PHE A 86 5.65 -10.55 13.46
CA PHE A 86 6.38 -9.32 13.20
C PHE A 86 6.80 -9.17 11.73
N VAL A 87 7.39 -10.21 11.16
CA VAL A 87 7.79 -10.23 9.74
C VAL A 87 6.58 -10.10 8.82
N ILE A 88 5.48 -10.80 9.13
CA ILE A 88 4.23 -10.70 8.36
C ILE A 88 3.72 -9.26 8.38
N GLY A 89 3.62 -8.62 9.55
CA GLY A 89 3.13 -7.25 9.67
C GLY A 89 3.98 -6.24 8.89
N LEU A 90 5.30 -6.43 8.90
CA LEU A 90 6.23 -5.59 8.13
C LEU A 90 6.05 -5.77 6.60
N VAL A 91 5.98 -7.02 6.14
CA VAL A 91 5.76 -7.34 4.71
C VAL A 91 4.40 -6.80 4.26
N GLU A 92 3.35 -6.99 5.05
CA GLU A 92 2.01 -6.51 4.74
C GLU A 92 1.94 -4.98 4.66
N SER A 93 2.63 -4.28 5.55
CA SER A 93 2.75 -2.81 5.49
C SER A 93 3.39 -2.32 4.19
N LEU A 94 4.44 -3.00 3.71
CA LEU A 94 5.05 -2.71 2.41
C LEU A 94 4.08 -2.97 1.25
N LEU A 95 3.36 -4.09 1.30
CA LEU A 95 2.38 -4.45 0.27
C LEU A 95 1.21 -3.47 0.22
N TYR A 96 0.76 -2.96 1.37
CA TYR A 96 -0.28 -1.92 1.43
C TYR A 96 0.19 -0.60 0.78
N GLY A 97 1.46 -0.24 0.93
CA GLY A 97 2.02 0.94 0.26
C GLY A 97 1.98 0.81 -1.27
N TRP A 98 2.38 -0.34 -1.78
CA TRP A 98 2.28 -0.64 -3.21
C TRP A 98 0.84 -0.74 -3.71
N TYR A 99 -0.05 -1.37 -2.94
CA TYR A 99 -1.47 -1.42 -3.24
C TYR A 99 -2.04 -0.01 -3.44
N ALA A 100 -1.80 0.90 -2.48
CA ALA A 100 -2.25 2.28 -2.58
C ALA A 100 -1.62 3.00 -3.80
N ALA A 101 -0.33 2.83 -4.04
CA ALA A 101 0.33 3.49 -5.17
C ALA A 101 -0.20 3.02 -6.53
N LEU A 102 -0.40 1.72 -6.72
CA LEU A 102 -0.94 1.19 -7.97
C LEU A 102 -2.39 1.65 -8.17
N LEU A 103 -3.23 1.52 -7.14
CA LEU A 103 -4.66 1.74 -7.27
C LEU A 103 -5.01 3.23 -7.27
N PHE A 104 -4.64 3.96 -6.21
CA PHE A 104 -4.90 5.39 -6.11
C PHE A 104 -4.02 6.19 -7.06
N GLY A 105 -2.71 5.93 -7.08
CA GLY A 105 -1.79 6.64 -7.98
C GLY A 105 -2.12 6.40 -9.45
N GLY A 106 -2.44 5.15 -9.83
CA GLY A 106 -2.86 4.81 -11.18
C GLY A 106 -4.15 5.51 -11.59
N LEU A 107 -5.15 5.55 -10.71
CA LEU A 107 -6.42 6.26 -10.95
C LEU A 107 -6.20 7.77 -11.08
N TYR A 108 -5.41 8.36 -10.19
CA TYR A 108 -5.04 9.79 -10.25
C TYR A 108 -4.40 10.13 -11.60
N ASN A 109 -3.43 9.33 -12.04
CA ASN A 109 -2.76 9.53 -13.33
C ASN A 109 -3.72 9.38 -14.52
N ALA A 110 -4.65 8.43 -14.47
CA ALA A 110 -5.68 8.27 -15.49
C ALA A 110 -6.61 9.49 -15.58
N LEU A 111 -7.00 10.08 -14.44
CA LEU A 111 -7.83 11.28 -14.40
C LEU A 111 -7.07 12.51 -14.93
N VAL A 112 -5.81 12.68 -14.53
CA VAL A 112 -4.93 13.73 -15.06
C VAL A 112 -4.77 13.61 -16.58
N ALA A 113 -4.62 12.39 -17.10
CA ALA A 113 -4.53 12.15 -18.54
C ALA A 113 -5.83 12.51 -19.28
N ARG A 114 -7.00 12.13 -18.74
CA ARG A 114 -8.30 12.49 -19.31
C ARG A 114 -8.54 14.00 -19.35
N GLY A 115 -8.17 14.72 -18.29
CA GLY A 115 -8.32 16.18 -18.22
C GLY A 115 -7.47 16.96 -19.22
N ARG A 116 -6.45 16.33 -19.84
CA ARG A 116 -5.67 16.95 -20.94
C ARG A 116 -6.27 16.73 -22.33
N LEU A 117 -7.23 15.80 -22.46
CA LEU A 117 -7.90 15.47 -23.72
C LEU A 117 -9.22 16.23 -23.90
N ALA A 118 -9.71 16.89 -22.85
CA ALA A 118 -10.88 17.77 -22.84
C ALA A 118 -10.46 19.22 -23.03
#